data_AF-A0A7Y9Z9T9-F1
#
_entry.id   AF-A0A7Y9Z9T9-F1
#
_cell.length_a   1.000
_cell.length_b   1.000
_cell.length_c   1.000
_cell.angle_alpha   90.00
_cell.angle_beta   90.00
_cell.angle_gamma   90.00
#
_symmetry.space_group_name_H-M   'P 1'
#
loop_
_entity.id
_entity.type
_entity.pdbx_description
1 polymer ?
#
loop_
_entity_poly.entity_id
_entity_poly.type
_entity_poly.pdbx_seq_one_letter_code
_entity_poly.pdbx_strand_id
1 'polypeptide(L)' 'MRTYPYHSRNPDDPDVYHNHNDCPEGEKIPAGQRANGTNDYSQCEQCKDKG' A
#
# COMPACT_ATOMS: atom_id res chain seq x y z
N MET A 1 5.00 5.41 -10.01
CA MET A 1 6.17 4.54 -10.27
C MET A 1 6.08 3.31 -9.39
N ARG A 2 6.39 2.12 -9.93
CA ARG A 2 6.33 0.87 -9.15
C ARG A 2 7.41 0.84 -8.07
N THR A 3 7.06 0.37 -6.88
CA THR A 3 7.94 0.29 -5.70
C THR A 3 7.81 -1.09 -5.06
N TYR A 4 8.68 -1.38 -4.08
CA TYR A 4 8.51 -2.57 -3.24
C TYR A 4 7.15 -2.55 -2.56
N PRO A 5 6.46 -3.69 -2.48
CA PRO A 5 5.14 -3.75 -1.84
C PRO A 5 5.23 -3.29 -0.39
N TYR A 6 4.25 -2.51 0.04
CA TYR A 6 4.09 -2.04 1.40
C TYR A 6 2.62 -1.99 1.78
N HIS A 7 2.32 -2.09 3.07
CA HIS A 7 0.97 -1.99 3.62
C HIS A 7 0.97 -1.08 4.86
N SER A 8 -0.20 -0.69 5.32
CA SER A 8 -0.30 0.05 6.59
C SER A 8 -0.11 -0.89 7.78
N ARG A 9 0.58 -0.41 8.82
CA ARG A 9 0.64 -1.04 10.15
C ARG A 9 -0.55 -0.66 11.01
N ASN A 10 -1.34 0.32 10.60
CA ASN A 10 -2.51 0.75 11.33
C ASN A 10 -3.63 -0.28 11.15
N PRO A 11 -4.15 -0.89 12.23
CA PRO A 11 -5.28 -1.79 12.12
C PRO A 11 -6.58 -1.10 11.68
N ASP A 12 -6.67 0.24 11.76
CA ASP A 12 -7.82 1.01 11.27
C ASP A 12 -7.77 1.27 9.75
N ASP A 13 -6.62 1.05 9.10
CA ASP A 13 -6.49 1.19 7.66
C ASP A 13 -6.95 -0.09 6.93
N PRO A 14 -7.33 0.00 5.65
CA PRO A 14 -7.73 -1.18 4.88
C PRO A 14 -6.61 -2.23 4.77
N ASP A 15 -6.97 -3.51 4.85
CA ASP A 15 -6.09 -4.66 4.63
C ASP A 15 -5.74 -4.82 3.14
N VAL A 16 -4.97 -3.86 2.62
CA VAL A 16 -4.45 -3.85 1.25
C VAL A 16 -2.96 -3.55 1.23
N TYR A 17 -2.28 -4.04 0.21
CA TYR A 17 -0.91 -3.60 -0.09
C TYR A 17 -0.87 -2.66 -1.29
N HIS A 18 0.09 -1.77 -1.25
CA HIS A 18 0.43 -0.82 -2.30
C HIS A 18 1.80 -1.20 -2.88
N ASN A 19 1.92 -1.14 -4.20
CA ASN A 19 3.18 -1.35 -4.92
C ASN A 19 3.50 -0.19 -5.87
N HIS A 20 2.81 0.94 -5.70
CA HIS A 20 3.02 2.18 -6.45
C HIS A 20 3.26 3.32 -5.46
N ASN A 21 4.29 4.13 -5.72
CA ASN A 21 4.59 5.29 -4.87
C ASN A 21 3.61 6.46 -5.10
N ASP A 22 2.95 6.49 -6.26
CA ASP A 22 2.00 7.49 -6.72
C ASP A 22 0.55 7.00 -6.55
N CYS A 23 0.33 6.07 -5.62
CA CYS A 23 -1.01 5.64 -5.23
C CYS A 23 -1.56 6.61 -4.18
N PRO A 24 -2.62 7.38 -4.47
CA PRO A 24 -3.20 8.33 -3.52
C PRO A 24 -3.51 7.73 -2.15
N GLU A 25 -3.98 6.48 -2.11
CA GLU A 25 -4.24 5.75 -0.86
C GLU A 25 -2.94 5.42 -0.12
N GLY A 26 -1.93 4.92 -0.84
CA GLY A 26 -0.62 4.62 -0.27
C GLY A 26 0.12 5.88 0.23
N GLU A 27 -0.09 7.02 -0.41
CA GLU A 27 0.46 8.32 0.00
C GLU A 27 -0.16 8.84 1.31
N LYS A 28 -1.41 8.47 1.63
CA LYS A 28 -2.03 8.80 2.93
C LYS A 28 -1.37 8.07 4.10
N ILE A 29 -0.79 6.88 3.87
CA ILE A 29 -0.12 6.11 4.91
C ILE A 29 1.20 6.82 5.25
N PRO A 30 1.38 7.31 6.50
CA PRO A 30 2.63 7.94 6.91
C PRO A 30 3.81 6.97 6.78
N ALA A 31 4.98 7.46 6.37
CA ALA A 31 6.14 6.59 6.12
C ALA A 31 6.53 5.72 7.33
N GLY A 32 6.36 6.22 8.56
CA GLY A 32 6.62 5.45 9.80
C GLY A 32 5.58 4.34 10.08
N GLN A 33 4.42 4.39 9.42
CA GLN A 33 3.36 3.40 9.51
C GLN A 33 3.36 2.42 8.32
N ARG A 34 4.26 2.59 7.34
CA ARG A 34 4.40 1.64 6.23
C ARG A 34 5.21 0.43 6.69
N ALA A 35 4.65 -0.76 6.53
CA ALA A 35 5.38 -2.02 6.64
C ALA A 35 5.73 -2.53 5.25
N ASN A 36 6.96 -3.07 5.09
CA ASN A 36 7.37 -3.72 3.86
C ASN A 36 6.69 -5.08 3.70
N GLY A 37 6.38 -5.44 2.46
CA GLY A 37 5.71 -6.68 2.10
C GLY A 37 4.21 -6.51 1.87
N THR A 38 3.56 -7.60 1.48
CA THR A 38 2.13 -7.64 1.17
C THR A 38 1.26 -8.03 2.36
N ASN A 39 1.83 -8.67 3.39
CA ASN A 39 1.09 -9.25 4.54
C ASN A 39 -0.08 -10.15 4.13
N ASP A 40 0.06 -10.85 2.99
CA ASP A 40 -1.00 -11.63 2.34
C ASP A 40 -2.28 -10.84 2.03
N TYR A 41 -2.21 -9.49 2.07
CA TYR A 41 -3.29 -8.60 1.72
C TYR A 41 -3.56 -8.58 0.23
N SER A 42 -4.77 -8.16 -0.10
CA SER A 42 -5.12 -7.90 -1.50
C SER A 42 -4.39 -6.65 -2.01
N GLN A 43 -4.06 -6.62 -3.29
CA GLN A 43 -3.51 -5.39 -3.88
C GLN A 43 -4.59 -4.30 -3.84
N CYS A 44 -4.20 -3.08 -3.48
CA CYS A 44 -5.06 -1.90 -3.55
C CYS A 44 -5.63 -1.74 -4.98
N GLU A 45 -6.93 -1.44 -5.11
CA GLU A 45 -7.61 -1.31 -6.41
C GLU A 45 -6.95 -0.25 -7.31
N GLN A 46 -6.54 0.90 -6.75
CA GLN A 46 -5.83 1.92 -7.51
C GLN A 46 -4.43 1.46 -7.95
N CYS A 47 -3.79 0.61 -7.16
CA CYS A 47 -2.52 -0.01 -7.55
C CYS A 47 -2.71 -1.09 -8.62
N LYS A 48 -3.85 -1.80 -8.64
CA LYS A 48 -4.19 -2.76 -9.69
C LYS A 48 -4.43 -2.05 -11.02
N ASP A 49 -5.14 -0.92 -11.00
CA ASP A 49 -5.42 -0.10 -12.19
C ASP A 49 -4.14 0.51 -12.80
N LYS A 50 -3.11 0.75 -11.98
CA LYS A 50 -1.83 1.35 -12.40
C LYS A 50 -0.82 0.38 -13.05
N GLY A 51 -0.98 -0.95 -12.93
CA GLY A 51 -0.12 -1.96 -13.58
C GLY A 51 1.04 -2.51 -12.75
#